data_AF-A0A1S8TB81-F1
#
_entry.id   AF-A0A1S8TB81-F1
#
_cell.length_a   1.000
_cell.length_b   1.000
_cell.length_c   1.000
_cell.angle_alpha   90.00
_cell.angle_beta   90.00
_cell.angle_gamma   90.00
#
_symmetry.space_group_name_H-M   'P 1'
#
loop_
_entity.id
_entity.type
_entity.pdbx_description
1 polymer ?
#
loop_
_entity_poly.entity_id
_entity_poly.type
_entity_poly.pdbx_seq_one_letter_code
_entity_poly.pdbx_strand_id
1 'polypeptide(L)'
;MLSKVLYNLCLLLSTPYKDLNLIHGDFNYLDNYILEKIYLKKLFDFKWRKKMKSIFKNFHFDYNYNILDMNSHFTKLLLNLKISFIIENSTQDIPSACMQNYIIILEYLNNRCQLRLLLENEEDPLLYNYILNDDLSHIYDLISSEKQKSYEYEFPSIDLLYETLQTSISSSKDAPNKRKSLDFNIDEACTYAETYALNLNPNYKSFEGIGGDCTNFMSQILYAGGLNKTPTWKPYTNAWIRVEEIYSYLISHKLGTKLPDDTYLDRGSLIQFYTPAIGKFFHNGFITYKLENNDCLYCCHSYNKLNYPLSEIYPNRYPTLRALKFD
;
A
#
# COMPACT_ATOMS: atom_id res chain seq x y z
N MET A 1 -13.37 8.91 -25.96
CA MET A 1 -12.48 9.92 -25.37
C MET A 1 -12.02 9.52 -23.97
N LEU A 2 -12.94 9.31 -23.02
CA LEU A 2 -12.62 8.93 -21.63
C LEU A 2 -11.73 7.68 -21.50
N SER A 3 -12.06 6.58 -22.19
CA SER A 3 -11.26 5.35 -22.16
C SER A 3 -9.80 5.56 -22.59
N LYS A 4 -9.54 6.39 -23.62
CA LYS A 4 -8.17 6.74 -24.06
C LYS A 4 -7.44 7.60 -23.03
N VAL A 5 -8.14 8.57 -22.44
CA VAL A 5 -7.61 9.44 -21.37
C VAL A 5 -7.19 8.59 -20.16
N LEU A 6 -8.05 7.67 -19.71
CA LEU A 6 -7.74 6.80 -18.59
C LEU A 6 -6.62 5.80 -18.92
N TYR A 7 -6.61 5.24 -20.13
CA TYR A 7 -5.51 4.38 -20.58
C TYR A 7 -4.16 5.09 -20.51
N ASN A 8 -4.07 6.30 -21.09
CA ASN A 8 -2.84 7.09 -21.08
C ASN A 8 -2.43 7.42 -19.64
N LEU A 9 -3.38 7.77 -18.77
CA LEU A 9 -3.10 8.04 -17.36
C LEU A 9 -2.55 6.80 -16.65
N CYS A 10 -3.19 5.64 -16.82
CA CYS A 10 -2.73 4.39 -16.22
C CYS A 10 -1.35 3.99 -16.75
N LEU A 11 -1.12 4.12 -18.07
CA LEU A 11 0.19 3.90 -18.69
C LEU A 11 1.25 4.80 -18.05
N LEU A 12 0.97 6.09 -17.90
CA LEU A 12 1.88 7.03 -17.23
C LEU A 12 2.13 6.59 -15.79
N LEU A 13 1.08 6.33 -15.00
CA LEU A 13 1.18 5.94 -13.58
C LEU A 13 1.93 4.63 -13.37
N SER A 14 1.80 3.65 -14.27
CA SER A 14 2.48 2.35 -14.15
C SER A 14 3.89 2.31 -14.73
N THR A 15 4.25 3.26 -15.60
CA THR A 15 5.56 3.24 -16.29
C THR A 15 6.69 3.68 -15.35
N PRO A 16 7.77 2.90 -15.21
CA PRO A 16 8.95 3.30 -14.43
C PRO A 16 9.61 4.57 -14.97
N TYR A 17 10.24 5.35 -14.09
CA TYR A 17 10.89 6.62 -14.48
C TYR A 17 11.84 6.49 -15.67
N LYS A 18 12.68 5.44 -15.68
CA LYS A 18 13.68 5.16 -16.73
C LYS A 18 13.07 4.94 -18.12
N ASP A 19 11.79 4.58 -18.19
CA ASP A 19 11.09 4.23 -19.42
C ASP A 19 10.08 5.32 -19.84
N LEU A 20 9.99 6.44 -19.10
CA LEU A 20 9.04 7.52 -19.38
C LEU A 20 9.32 8.24 -20.72
N ASN A 21 10.54 8.18 -21.23
CA ASN A 21 10.86 8.71 -22.56
C ASN A 21 10.38 7.79 -23.69
N LEU A 22 10.01 6.55 -23.41
CA LEU A 22 9.56 5.56 -24.39
C LEU A 22 8.03 5.59 -24.61
N ILE A 23 7.28 6.24 -23.74
CA ILE A 23 5.82 6.35 -23.88
C ILE A 23 5.45 7.51 -24.82
N HIS A 24 4.63 7.22 -25.82
CA HIS A 24 4.16 8.20 -26.82
C HIS A 24 2.69 8.61 -26.58
N GLY A 25 2.27 8.67 -25.31
CA GLY A 25 0.92 9.07 -24.93
C GLY A 25 0.64 10.55 -25.17
N ASP A 26 -0.60 10.87 -25.53
CA ASP A 26 -1.09 12.26 -25.51
C ASP A 26 -1.50 12.61 -24.07
N PHE A 27 -0.74 13.52 -23.45
CA PHE A 27 -0.92 13.96 -22.06
C PHE A 27 -1.43 15.40 -21.96
N ASN A 28 -1.89 16.00 -23.06
CA ASN A 28 -2.34 17.41 -23.08
C ASN A 28 -3.58 17.68 -22.19
N TYR A 29 -4.26 16.62 -21.74
CA TYR A 29 -5.37 16.73 -20.79
C TYR A 29 -4.90 16.85 -19.33
N LEU A 30 -3.64 16.54 -19.01
CA LEU A 30 -3.12 16.67 -17.66
C LEU A 30 -2.79 18.14 -17.39
N ASP A 31 -3.26 18.66 -16.26
CA ASP A 31 -2.77 19.93 -15.73
C ASP A 31 -1.25 19.80 -15.47
N ASN A 32 -0.47 20.82 -15.84
CA ASN A 32 0.99 20.82 -15.72
C ASN A 32 1.44 20.47 -14.29
N TYR A 33 0.69 20.92 -13.29
CA TYR A 33 0.98 20.63 -11.89
C TYR A 33 0.89 19.12 -11.59
N ILE A 34 -0.17 18.46 -12.07
CA ILE A 34 -0.39 17.02 -11.84
C ILE A 34 0.68 16.21 -12.56
N LEU A 35 1.01 16.62 -13.78
CA LEU A 35 2.07 15.99 -14.55
C LEU A 35 3.41 16.08 -13.81
N GLU A 36 3.78 17.27 -13.33
CA GLU A 36 5.00 17.49 -12.55
C GLU A 36 5.03 16.64 -11.28
N LYS A 37 3.94 16.61 -10.50
CA LYS A 37 3.82 15.77 -9.30
C LYS A 37 4.07 14.28 -9.61
N ILE A 38 3.50 13.77 -10.70
CA ILE A 38 3.72 12.38 -11.14
C ILE A 38 5.20 12.14 -11.50
N TYR A 39 5.83 13.05 -12.27
CA TYR A 39 7.23 12.92 -12.64
C TYR A 39 8.16 12.97 -11.43
N LEU A 40 7.92 13.88 -10.49
CA LEU A 40 8.73 14.02 -9.28
C LEU A 40 8.62 12.79 -8.39
N LYS A 41 7.41 12.25 -8.17
CA LYS A 41 7.20 10.99 -7.43
C LYS A 41 7.98 9.84 -8.08
N LYS A 42 7.88 9.70 -9.40
CA LYS A 42 8.61 8.65 -10.14
C LYS A 42 10.13 8.82 -10.07
N LEU A 43 10.62 10.05 -10.15
CA LEU A 43 12.04 10.35 -9.99
C LEU A 43 12.53 10.00 -8.59
N PHE A 44 11.73 10.34 -7.57
CA PHE A 44 12.00 9.95 -6.20
C PHE A 44 12.08 8.43 -6.06
N ASP A 45 11.05 7.69 -6.50
CA ASP A 45 11.01 6.21 -6.44
C ASP A 45 12.21 5.59 -7.17
N PHE A 46 12.59 6.14 -8.32
CA PHE A 46 13.75 5.68 -9.08
C PHE A 46 15.06 5.86 -8.32
N LYS A 47 15.30 7.04 -7.75
CA LYS A 47 16.50 7.32 -6.95
C LYS A 47 16.51 6.48 -5.67
N TRP A 48 15.34 6.29 -5.04
CA TRP A 48 15.15 5.48 -3.85
C TRP A 48 15.50 4.01 -4.09
N ARG A 49 14.90 3.38 -5.12
CA ARG A 49 15.20 1.99 -5.51
C ARG A 49 16.67 1.80 -5.85
N LYS A 50 17.29 2.80 -6.51
CA LYS A 50 18.74 2.78 -6.77
C LYS A 50 19.57 2.80 -5.48
N LYS A 51 19.18 3.59 -4.47
CA LYS A 51 19.83 3.61 -3.15
C LYS A 51 19.66 2.28 -2.42
N MET A 52 18.47 1.69 -2.48
CA MET A 52 18.14 0.37 -1.90
C MET A 52 18.72 -0.81 -2.68
N LYS A 53 19.33 -0.56 -3.85
CA LYS A 53 19.84 -1.58 -4.78
C LYS A 53 18.76 -2.58 -5.23
N SER A 54 17.51 -2.13 -5.28
CA SER A 54 16.38 -2.96 -5.70
C SER A 54 16.18 -2.87 -7.21
N ILE A 55 16.01 -4.02 -7.87
CA ILE A 55 15.83 -4.08 -9.33
C ILE A 55 14.45 -4.62 -9.65
N PHE A 56 13.62 -3.78 -10.27
CA PHE A 56 12.26 -4.15 -10.67
C PHE A 56 12.19 -4.26 -12.20
N LYS A 57 11.52 -5.30 -12.70
CA LYS A 57 11.41 -5.65 -14.12
C LYS A 57 9.96 -5.98 -14.48
N ASN A 58 9.68 -6.04 -15.79
CA ASN A 58 8.43 -6.56 -16.35
C ASN A 58 7.16 -5.91 -15.78
N PHE A 59 7.13 -4.57 -15.74
CA PHE A 59 5.96 -3.83 -15.27
C PHE A 59 4.78 -4.00 -16.22
N HIS A 60 3.64 -4.43 -15.69
CA HIS A 60 2.38 -4.60 -16.40
C HIS A 60 1.27 -3.94 -15.58
N PHE A 61 0.22 -3.46 -16.23
CA PHE A 61 -0.92 -2.88 -15.52
C PHE A 61 -2.25 -3.32 -16.09
N ASP A 62 -3.22 -3.42 -15.19
CA ASP A 62 -4.64 -3.61 -15.48
C ASP A 62 -5.42 -2.52 -14.75
N TYR A 63 -6.54 -2.07 -15.30
CA TYR A 63 -7.38 -1.10 -14.60
C TYR A 63 -8.85 -1.27 -14.91
N ASN A 64 -9.67 -0.82 -13.97
CA ASN A 64 -11.11 -0.63 -14.16
C ASN A 64 -11.53 0.71 -13.54
N TYR A 65 -12.68 1.22 -13.95
CA TYR A 65 -13.19 2.48 -13.41
C TYR A 65 -14.71 2.49 -13.32
N ASN A 66 -15.23 3.26 -12.38
CA ASN A 66 -16.65 3.51 -12.18
C ASN A 66 -16.90 5.02 -12.16
N ILE A 67 -17.91 5.50 -12.89
CA ILE A 67 -18.34 6.90 -12.81
C ILE A 67 -19.20 7.04 -11.55
N LEU A 68 -18.83 7.95 -10.66
CA LEU A 68 -19.52 8.21 -9.41
C LEU A 68 -20.57 9.31 -9.55
N ASP A 69 -20.20 10.39 -10.22
CA ASP A 69 -21.08 11.55 -10.45
C ASP A 69 -20.67 12.27 -11.74
N MET A 70 -21.63 12.91 -12.41
CA MET A 70 -21.42 13.62 -13.66
C MET A 70 -22.41 14.77 -13.83
N ASN A 71 -21.90 15.96 -14.17
CA ASN A 71 -22.70 17.11 -14.57
C ASN A 71 -22.23 17.67 -15.92
N SER A 72 -22.73 18.84 -16.34
CA SER A 72 -22.40 19.44 -17.65
C SER A 72 -20.93 19.81 -17.82
N HIS A 73 -20.18 19.96 -16.73
CA HIS A 73 -18.79 20.41 -16.72
C HIS A 73 -17.83 19.36 -16.15
N PHE A 74 -18.27 18.48 -15.25
CA PHE A 74 -17.41 17.58 -14.50
C PHE A 74 -17.83 16.12 -14.59
N THR A 75 -16.84 15.24 -14.51
CA THR A 75 -17.03 13.82 -14.23
C THR A 75 -16.12 13.43 -13.06
N LYS A 76 -16.73 12.91 -11.99
CA LYS A 76 -16.05 12.27 -10.87
C LYS A 76 -16.07 10.77 -11.07
N LEU A 77 -14.89 10.14 -11.02
CA LEU A 77 -14.75 8.71 -11.24
C LEU A 77 -13.81 8.08 -10.21
N LEU A 78 -14.09 6.82 -9.92
CA LEU A 78 -13.22 5.91 -9.20
C LEU A 78 -12.40 5.11 -10.21
N LEU A 79 -11.08 5.12 -10.10
CA LEU A 79 -10.17 4.33 -10.92
C LEU A 79 -9.41 3.35 -10.02
N ASN A 80 -9.51 2.06 -10.29
CA ASN A 80 -8.71 1.03 -9.64
C ASN A 80 -7.63 0.57 -10.60
N LEU A 81 -6.37 0.80 -10.24
CA LEU A 81 -5.18 0.48 -11.02
C LEU A 81 -4.40 -0.63 -10.33
N LYS A 82 -4.24 -1.77 -11.00
CA LYS A 82 -3.35 -2.85 -10.58
C LYS A 82 -2.03 -2.71 -11.34
N ILE A 83 -0.93 -2.66 -10.61
CA ILE A 83 0.43 -2.68 -11.19
C ILE A 83 1.10 -3.98 -10.73
N SER A 84 1.55 -4.77 -11.70
CA SER A 84 2.30 -6.02 -11.46
C SER A 84 3.73 -5.85 -11.97
N PHE A 85 4.70 -6.42 -11.29
CA PHE A 85 6.11 -6.36 -11.63
C PHE A 85 6.85 -7.55 -11.02
N ILE A 86 8.11 -7.72 -11.42
CA ILE A 86 9.01 -8.72 -10.85
C ILE A 86 10.11 -8.00 -10.08
N ILE A 87 10.35 -8.43 -8.84
CA ILE A 87 11.53 -8.04 -8.06
C ILE A 87 12.60 -9.10 -8.30
N GLU A 88 13.74 -8.67 -8.83
CA GLU A 88 14.91 -9.55 -8.97
C GLU A 88 15.53 -9.78 -7.60
N ASN A 89 15.70 -11.05 -7.26
CA ASN A 89 16.39 -11.49 -6.06
C ASN A 89 17.32 -12.66 -6.42
N SER A 90 18.42 -12.81 -5.68
CA SER A 90 19.49 -13.75 -6.02
C SER A 90 19.04 -15.21 -6.12
N THR A 91 18.03 -15.58 -5.34
CA THR A 91 17.53 -16.96 -5.26
C THR A 91 16.43 -17.24 -6.29
N GLN A 92 15.51 -16.29 -6.48
CA GLN A 92 14.41 -16.39 -7.43
C GLN A 92 13.82 -15.02 -7.72
N ASP A 93 13.31 -14.84 -8.94
CA ASP A 93 12.46 -13.70 -9.27
C ASP A 93 11.14 -13.79 -8.49
N ILE A 94 10.73 -12.69 -7.86
CA ILE A 94 9.55 -12.64 -7.01
C ILE A 94 8.45 -11.84 -7.72
N PRO A 95 7.33 -12.48 -8.11
CA PRO A 95 6.16 -11.77 -8.62
C PRO A 95 5.56 -10.89 -7.52
N SER A 96 5.37 -9.62 -7.85
CA SER A 96 4.85 -8.62 -6.94
C SER A 96 3.77 -7.79 -7.63
N ALA A 97 2.83 -7.27 -6.84
CA ALA A 97 1.83 -6.37 -7.34
C ALA A 97 1.27 -5.45 -6.26
N CYS A 98 0.69 -4.34 -6.67
CA CYS A 98 -0.11 -3.47 -5.82
C CYS A 98 -1.39 -3.02 -6.52
N MET A 99 -2.42 -2.74 -5.73
CA MET A 99 -3.64 -2.06 -6.16
C MET A 99 -3.68 -0.64 -5.62
N GLN A 100 -3.89 0.31 -6.52
CA GLN A 100 -4.00 1.73 -6.23
C GLN A 100 -5.38 2.23 -6.64
N ASN A 101 -6.10 2.82 -5.69
CA ASN A 101 -7.44 3.34 -5.92
C ASN A 101 -7.35 4.87 -5.97
N TYR A 102 -7.89 5.46 -7.04
CA TYR A 102 -7.85 6.87 -7.30
C TYR A 102 -9.26 7.45 -7.41
N ILE A 103 -9.46 8.63 -6.84
CA ILE A 103 -10.53 9.53 -7.28
C ILE A 103 -9.96 10.46 -8.33
N ILE A 104 -10.66 10.56 -9.46
CA ILE A 104 -10.31 11.45 -10.56
C ILE A 104 -11.48 12.38 -10.82
N ILE A 105 -11.16 13.65 -11.03
CA ILE A 105 -12.10 14.66 -11.50
C ILE A 105 -11.62 15.17 -12.85
N LEU A 106 -12.47 15.01 -13.86
CA LEU A 106 -12.27 15.55 -15.20
C LEU A 106 -13.20 16.74 -15.41
N GLU A 107 -12.69 17.82 -15.98
CA GLU A 107 -13.45 18.97 -16.43
C GLU A 107 -13.55 19.00 -17.96
N TYR A 108 -14.73 19.32 -18.49
CA TYR A 108 -15.03 19.41 -19.90
C TYR A 108 -15.38 20.87 -20.27
N LEU A 109 -14.50 21.52 -21.03
CA LEU A 109 -14.68 22.90 -21.50
C LEU A 109 -14.40 22.97 -23.00
N ASN A 110 -15.34 23.48 -23.79
CA ASN A 110 -15.15 23.75 -25.23
C ASN A 110 -14.56 22.56 -26.01
N ASN A 111 -15.12 21.36 -25.84
CA ASN A 111 -14.64 20.10 -26.42
C ASN A 111 -13.24 19.64 -25.98
N ARG A 112 -12.68 20.22 -24.93
CA ARG A 112 -11.43 19.78 -24.29
C ARG A 112 -11.74 19.13 -22.95
N CYS A 113 -10.98 18.08 -22.64
CA CYS A 113 -11.01 17.40 -21.35
C CYS A 113 -9.74 17.77 -20.60
N GLN A 114 -9.88 18.17 -19.34
CA GLN A 114 -8.75 18.43 -18.45
C GLN A 114 -8.91 17.64 -17.16
N LEU A 115 -7.84 16.95 -16.73
CA LEU A 115 -7.79 16.31 -15.42
C LEU A 115 -7.49 17.37 -14.38
N ARG A 116 -8.41 17.53 -13.42
CA ARG A 116 -8.35 18.55 -12.38
C ARG A 116 -7.94 18.01 -11.02
N LEU A 117 -8.28 16.76 -10.72
CA LEU A 117 -7.86 16.08 -9.50
C LEU A 117 -7.42 14.64 -9.82
N LEU A 118 -6.31 14.24 -9.21
CA LEU A 118 -5.87 12.85 -9.11
C LEU A 118 -5.47 12.60 -7.65
N LEU A 119 -6.29 11.84 -6.93
CA LEU A 119 -6.09 11.58 -5.50
C LEU A 119 -6.02 10.07 -5.23
N GLU A 120 -4.87 9.59 -4.74
CA GLU A 120 -4.67 8.19 -4.32
C GLU A 120 -5.20 7.97 -2.90
N ASN A 121 -5.97 6.90 -2.69
CA ASN A 121 -6.59 6.61 -1.39
C ASN A 121 -5.55 6.40 -0.26
N GLU A 122 -4.46 5.68 -0.53
CA GLU A 122 -3.45 5.41 0.51
C GLU A 122 -2.62 6.65 0.86
N GLU A 123 -2.56 7.67 -0.02
CA GLU A 123 -1.84 8.91 0.24
C GLU A 123 -2.61 9.82 1.20
N ASP A 124 -3.91 10.02 0.97
CA ASP A 124 -4.78 10.78 1.87
C ASP A 124 -6.15 10.09 2.00
N PRO A 125 -6.28 9.11 2.91
CA PRO A 125 -7.52 8.36 3.05
C PRO A 125 -8.65 9.21 3.62
N LEU A 126 -8.36 10.29 4.34
CA LEU A 126 -9.39 11.15 4.91
C LEU A 126 -10.02 12.01 3.81
N LEU A 127 -9.20 12.68 3.02
CA LEU A 127 -9.67 13.45 1.88
C LEU A 127 -10.32 12.55 0.82
N TYR A 128 -9.74 11.38 0.56
CA TYR A 128 -10.31 10.42 -0.37
C TYR A 128 -11.73 10.03 0.03
N ASN A 129 -11.94 9.65 1.29
CA ASN A 129 -13.27 9.28 1.78
C ASN A 129 -14.22 10.48 1.82
N TYR A 130 -13.73 11.69 2.09
CA TYR A 130 -14.54 12.90 2.00
C TYR A 130 -15.06 13.09 0.56
N ILE A 131 -14.19 13.11 -0.46
CA ILE A 131 -14.58 13.33 -1.86
C ILE A 131 -15.40 12.16 -2.43
N LEU A 132 -15.15 10.94 -1.94
CA LEU A 132 -15.94 9.76 -2.33
C LEU A 132 -17.42 9.95 -1.99
N ASN A 133 -17.70 10.47 -0.80
CA ASN A 133 -19.05 10.62 -0.26
C ASN A 133 -19.70 11.98 -0.57
N ASP A 134 -18.93 12.99 -0.92
CA ASP A 134 -19.43 14.32 -1.29
C ASP A 134 -19.96 14.36 -2.73
N ASP A 135 -20.81 15.32 -3.08
CA ASP A 135 -21.27 15.52 -4.45
C ASP A 135 -20.38 16.53 -5.24
N LEU A 136 -20.68 16.77 -6.51
CA LEU A 136 -19.91 17.71 -7.34
C LEU A 136 -20.10 19.20 -6.99
N SER A 137 -20.92 19.57 -5.99
CA SER A 137 -21.30 20.97 -5.74
C SER A 137 -20.16 21.87 -5.25
N HIS A 138 -19.24 21.34 -4.43
CA HIS A 138 -18.12 22.09 -3.83
C HIS A 138 -16.76 21.84 -4.52
N ILE A 139 -16.79 21.27 -5.73
CA ILE A 139 -15.60 20.75 -6.39
C ILE A 139 -14.54 21.80 -6.73
N TYR A 140 -14.97 23.02 -7.06
CA TYR A 140 -14.06 24.11 -7.42
C TYR A 140 -13.21 24.56 -6.22
N ASP A 141 -13.82 24.68 -5.05
CA ASP A 141 -13.12 25.04 -3.81
C ASP A 141 -12.13 23.94 -3.42
N LEU A 142 -12.54 22.67 -3.57
CA LEU A 142 -11.69 21.51 -3.33
C LEU A 142 -10.47 21.49 -4.26
N ILE A 143 -10.67 21.59 -5.58
CA ILE A 143 -9.57 21.62 -6.56
C ILE A 143 -8.59 22.76 -6.25
N SER A 144 -9.09 23.94 -5.89
CA SER A 144 -8.27 25.10 -5.58
C SER A 144 -7.41 24.89 -4.33
N SER A 145 -8.02 24.35 -3.26
CA SER A 145 -7.31 24.05 -2.02
C SER A 145 -6.24 22.96 -2.19
N GLU A 146 -6.54 21.94 -2.98
CA GLU A 146 -5.61 20.83 -3.22
C GLU A 146 -4.42 21.26 -4.05
N LYS A 147 -4.61 22.14 -5.04
CA LYS A 147 -3.50 22.76 -5.78
C LYS A 147 -2.58 23.56 -4.85
N GLN A 148 -3.12 24.25 -3.86
CA GLN A 148 -2.30 25.06 -2.93
C GLN A 148 -1.41 24.19 -2.04
N LYS A 149 -1.94 23.19 -1.34
CA LYS A 149 -1.14 22.26 -0.49
C LYS A 149 -0.03 21.57 -1.26
N SER A 150 -0.36 21.25 -2.49
CA SER A 150 0.48 20.60 -3.48
C SER A 150 1.72 21.41 -3.90
N TYR A 151 1.67 22.75 -3.86
CA TYR A 151 2.84 23.62 -4.06
C TYR A 151 3.78 23.65 -2.85
N GLU A 152 3.30 23.24 -1.68
CA GLU A 152 4.06 23.23 -0.42
C GLU A 152 4.70 21.85 -0.15
N TYR A 153 4.35 20.82 -0.91
CA TYR A 153 4.83 19.46 -0.68
C TYR A 153 6.28 19.27 -1.18
N GLU A 154 7.20 19.12 -0.25
CA GLU A 154 8.58 18.69 -0.54
C GLU A 154 8.73 17.18 -0.32
N PHE A 155 9.40 16.51 -1.27
CA PHE A 155 9.78 15.11 -1.09
C PHE A 155 10.86 15.00 -0.01
N PRO A 156 10.76 14.00 0.89
CA PRO A 156 11.78 13.82 1.92
C PRO A 156 13.15 13.51 1.32
N SER A 157 14.21 13.85 2.05
CA SER A 157 15.57 13.53 1.66
C SER A 157 15.78 12.01 1.61
N ILE A 158 16.24 11.52 0.46
CA ILE A 158 16.57 10.10 0.25
C ILE A 158 17.63 9.62 1.23
N ASP A 159 18.63 10.46 1.52
CA ASP A 159 19.69 10.07 2.45
C ASP A 159 19.16 9.99 3.88
N LEU A 160 18.27 10.90 4.30
CA LEU A 160 17.64 10.86 5.63
C LEU A 160 16.72 9.63 5.79
N LEU A 161 15.95 9.29 4.75
CA LEU A 161 15.11 8.09 4.76
C LEU A 161 15.96 6.82 4.82
N TYR A 162 17.04 6.77 4.04
CA TYR A 162 17.95 5.64 4.04
C TYR A 162 18.64 5.51 5.39
N GLU A 163 19.13 6.61 5.96
CA GLU A 163 19.68 6.64 7.31
C GLU A 163 18.66 6.12 8.31
N THR A 164 17.42 6.59 8.28
CA THR A 164 16.35 6.11 9.18
C THR A 164 16.17 4.60 9.09
N LEU A 165 16.19 4.01 7.88
CA LEU A 165 16.18 2.55 7.69
C LEU A 165 17.46 1.86 8.17
N GLN A 166 18.62 2.52 8.14
CA GLN A 166 19.88 1.91 8.56
C GLN A 166 20.13 2.06 10.07
N THR A 167 19.78 3.18 10.70
CA THR A 167 19.83 3.35 12.16
C THR A 167 18.86 2.43 12.84
N SER A 168 17.72 2.19 12.19
CA SER A 168 16.81 1.14 12.61
C SER A 168 17.58 -0.19 12.55
N ILE A 169 18.11 -0.64 11.39
CA ILE A 169 18.96 -1.85 11.20
C ILE A 169 20.18 -2.00 12.16
N SER A 170 20.72 -0.90 12.69
CA SER A 170 22.00 -0.91 13.44
C SER A 170 21.85 -0.99 14.97
N SER A 171 20.62 -0.93 15.52
CA SER A 171 20.41 -1.01 16.98
C SER A 171 20.33 -2.44 17.52
N SER A 172 21.49 -2.93 17.93
CA SER A 172 21.77 -3.93 18.98
C SER A 172 21.47 -5.41 18.74
N LYS A 173 22.53 -6.20 18.95
CA LYS A 173 22.57 -7.62 19.26
C LYS A 173 21.92 -7.86 20.62
N ASP A 174 20.75 -8.49 20.65
CA ASP A 174 20.39 -9.45 21.71
C ASP A 174 19.16 -10.25 21.28
N ALA A 175 19.32 -11.57 21.17
CA ALA A 175 18.26 -12.46 20.71
C ALA A 175 17.10 -12.50 21.72
N PRO A 176 15.83 -12.35 21.27
CA PRO A 176 14.69 -12.57 22.15
C PRO A 176 14.70 -13.99 22.71
N ASN A 177 14.56 -14.12 24.04
CA ASN A 177 14.48 -15.40 24.74
C ASN A 177 13.50 -16.35 24.07
N LYS A 178 14.01 -17.53 23.68
CA LYS A 178 13.28 -18.61 22.99
C LYS A 178 12.08 -19.04 23.85
N ARG A 179 10.87 -18.71 23.40
CA ARG A 179 9.62 -19.19 24.03
C ARG A 179 9.27 -20.56 23.47
N LYS A 180 8.39 -21.26 24.19
CA LYS A 180 7.83 -22.56 23.79
C LYS A 180 7.14 -22.37 22.44
N SER A 181 7.65 -23.00 21.38
CA SER A 181 7.11 -22.85 20.03
C SER A 181 5.64 -23.21 20.04
N LEU A 182 4.81 -22.33 19.49
CA LEU A 182 3.60 -22.83 18.87
C LEU A 182 4.07 -23.55 17.62
N ASP A 183 3.41 -24.63 17.20
CA ASP A 183 3.73 -25.23 15.90
C ASP A 183 3.17 -24.32 14.77
N PHE A 184 3.60 -23.06 14.73
CA PHE A 184 3.18 -22.08 13.74
C PHE A 184 3.95 -22.33 12.44
N ASN A 185 3.21 -22.69 11.40
CA ASN A 185 3.79 -22.98 10.10
C ASN A 185 3.89 -21.68 9.27
N ILE A 186 5.09 -21.11 9.23
CA ILE A 186 5.39 -19.90 8.45
C ILE A 186 5.16 -20.14 6.95
N ASP A 187 5.46 -21.33 6.43
CA ASP A 187 5.30 -21.62 5.01
C ASP A 187 3.84 -21.64 4.58
N GLU A 188 2.96 -22.24 5.37
CA GLU A 188 1.51 -22.22 5.13
C GLU A 188 0.94 -20.80 5.26
N ALA A 189 1.40 -20.03 6.24
CA ALA A 189 1.01 -18.64 6.41
C ALA A 189 1.42 -17.78 5.18
N CYS A 190 2.67 -17.89 4.72
CA CYS A 190 3.15 -17.19 3.53
C CYS A 190 2.41 -17.65 2.26
N THR A 191 2.21 -18.95 2.09
CA THR A 191 1.46 -19.51 0.94
C THR A 191 0.04 -18.94 0.90
N TYR A 192 -0.63 -18.88 2.05
CA TYR A 192 -1.96 -18.27 2.16
C TYR A 192 -1.92 -16.78 1.81
N ALA A 193 -0.96 -16.04 2.38
CA ALA A 193 -0.80 -14.62 2.14
C ALA A 193 -0.62 -14.32 0.65
N GLU A 194 0.27 -15.04 -0.03
CA GLU A 194 0.53 -14.85 -1.46
C GLU A 194 -0.68 -15.25 -2.33
N THR A 195 -1.36 -16.34 -1.98
CA THR A 195 -2.54 -16.82 -2.72
C THR A 195 -3.68 -15.81 -2.71
N TYR A 196 -3.93 -15.18 -1.56
CA TYR A 196 -5.09 -14.30 -1.36
C TYR A 196 -4.72 -12.81 -1.28
N ALA A 197 -3.48 -12.41 -1.52
CA ALA A 197 -3.05 -11.01 -1.47
C ALA A 197 -3.86 -10.09 -2.40
N LEU A 198 -4.21 -10.56 -3.60
CA LEU A 198 -4.92 -9.79 -4.62
C LEU A 198 -6.36 -10.25 -4.83
N ASN A 199 -6.78 -11.33 -4.18
CA ASN A 199 -8.09 -11.93 -4.36
C ASN A 199 -8.66 -12.33 -2.99
N LEU A 200 -9.94 -12.04 -2.75
CA LEU A 200 -10.61 -12.38 -1.50
C LEU A 200 -10.81 -13.90 -1.40
N ASN A 201 -10.58 -14.47 -0.21
CA ASN A 201 -10.92 -15.86 0.05
C ASN A 201 -12.45 -16.00 0.18
N PRO A 202 -13.13 -16.76 -0.70
CA PRO A 202 -14.60 -16.84 -0.71
C PRO A 202 -15.19 -17.50 0.56
N ASN A 203 -14.37 -18.18 1.37
CA ASN A 203 -14.80 -18.77 2.64
C ASN A 203 -14.96 -17.72 3.76
N TYR A 204 -14.50 -16.49 3.54
CA TYR A 204 -14.56 -15.41 4.53
C TYR A 204 -15.34 -14.23 3.95
N LYS A 205 -16.09 -13.55 4.80
CA LYS A 205 -16.75 -12.29 4.47
C LYS A 205 -15.67 -11.25 4.15
N SER A 206 -15.85 -10.54 3.04
CA SER A 206 -15.06 -9.34 2.73
C SER A 206 -15.53 -8.14 3.56
N PHE A 207 -14.56 -7.37 4.03
CA PHE A 207 -14.79 -6.08 4.68
C PHE A 207 -14.26 -4.92 3.82
N GLU A 208 -14.00 -5.17 2.54
CA GLU A 208 -13.57 -4.15 1.59
C GLU A 208 -14.59 -3.00 1.55
N GLY A 209 -14.10 -1.76 1.57
CA GLY A 209 -14.92 -0.55 1.57
C GLY A 209 -15.64 -0.19 2.88
N ILE A 210 -15.74 -1.11 3.84
CA ILE A 210 -16.41 -0.88 5.14
C ILE A 210 -15.46 -0.91 6.35
N GLY A 211 -14.20 -1.29 6.12
CA GLY A 211 -13.14 -1.32 7.13
C GLY A 211 -13.05 -2.65 7.88
N GLY A 212 -11.82 -3.00 8.25
CA GLY A 212 -11.48 -4.24 8.97
C GLY A 212 -10.90 -5.35 8.12
N ASP A 213 -10.87 -5.19 6.79
CA ASP A 213 -10.41 -6.22 5.87
C ASP A 213 -8.91 -6.52 5.99
N CYS A 214 -8.10 -5.48 6.23
CA CYS A 214 -6.68 -5.62 6.53
C CYS A 214 -6.44 -6.66 7.64
N THR A 215 -7.15 -6.54 8.76
CA THR A 215 -7.00 -7.45 9.90
C THR A 215 -7.71 -8.77 9.69
N ASN A 216 -8.85 -8.77 8.99
CA ASN A 216 -9.54 -10.00 8.60
C ASN A 216 -8.59 -10.91 7.80
N PHE A 217 -7.83 -10.33 6.87
CA PHE A 217 -6.81 -11.03 6.09
C PHE A 217 -5.63 -11.50 6.94
N MET A 218 -5.11 -10.65 7.84
CA MET A 218 -4.06 -11.09 8.79
C MET A 218 -4.53 -12.27 9.63
N SER A 219 -5.76 -12.23 10.16
CA SER A 219 -6.28 -13.32 10.98
C SER A 219 -6.45 -14.62 10.18
N GLN A 220 -6.82 -14.52 8.90
CA GLN A 220 -6.87 -15.66 7.98
C GLN A 220 -5.48 -16.26 7.75
N ILE A 221 -4.45 -15.43 7.51
CA ILE A 221 -3.06 -15.87 7.38
C ILE A 221 -2.60 -16.60 8.65
N LEU A 222 -2.82 -16.02 9.82
CA LEU A 222 -2.41 -16.63 11.09
C LEU A 222 -3.16 -17.94 11.37
N TYR A 223 -4.43 -18.03 10.98
CA TYR A 223 -5.19 -19.28 11.07
C TYR A 223 -4.64 -20.36 10.12
N ALA A 224 -4.29 -19.99 8.88
CA ALA A 224 -3.65 -20.90 7.93
C ALA A 224 -2.28 -21.38 8.43
N GLY A 225 -1.53 -20.51 9.11
CA GLY A 225 -0.29 -20.85 9.80
C GLY A 225 -0.47 -21.71 11.07
N GLY A 226 -1.69 -22.07 11.46
CA GLY A 226 -1.94 -23.02 12.55
C GLY A 226 -2.41 -22.43 13.88
N LEU A 227 -2.67 -21.12 13.98
CA LEU A 227 -3.32 -20.58 15.17
C LEU A 227 -4.77 -21.09 15.29
N ASN A 228 -5.12 -21.64 16.44
CA ASN A 228 -6.48 -22.14 16.67
C ASN A 228 -7.47 -21.00 16.95
N LYS A 229 -8.66 -21.10 16.36
CA LYS A 229 -9.79 -20.22 16.69
C LYS A 229 -10.19 -20.42 18.15
N THR A 230 -10.56 -19.34 18.82
CA THR A 230 -11.08 -19.32 20.19
C THR A 230 -12.39 -18.54 20.24
N PRO A 231 -13.15 -18.56 21.35
CA PRO A 231 -14.37 -17.75 21.46
C PRO A 231 -14.15 -16.25 21.24
N THR A 232 -12.96 -15.73 21.59
CA THR A 232 -12.59 -14.31 21.51
C THR A 232 -11.79 -13.96 20.25
N TRP A 233 -11.18 -14.94 19.59
CA TRP A 233 -10.52 -14.79 18.28
C TRP A 233 -11.03 -15.84 17.30
N LYS A 234 -12.02 -15.45 16.51
CA LYS A 234 -12.64 -16.23 15.44
C LYS A 234 -13.21 -15.25 14.41
N PRO A 235 -13.58 -15.70 13.20
CA PRO A 235 -14.09 -14.81 12.16
C PRO A 235 -15.08 -13.78 12.71
N TYR A 236 -14.74 -12.52 12.46
CA TYR A 236 -15.57 -11.34 12.74
C TYR A 236 -15.68 -10.89 14.20
N THR A 237 -14.93 -11.49 15.14
CA THR A 237 -14.73 -10.85 16.46
C THR A 237 -13.84 -9.61 16.31
N ASN A 238 -13.89 -8.69 17.28
CA ASN A 238 -13.05 -7.49 17.25
C ASN A 238 -11.55 -7.83 17.08
N ALA A 239 -11.06 -8.84 17.80
CA ALA A 239 -9.68 -9.30 17.68
C ALA A 239 -9.35 -9.94 16.32
N TRP A 240 -10.35 -10.34 15.52
CA TRP A 240 -10.17 -10.87 14.17
C TRP A 240 -10.17 -9.79 13.10
N ILE A 241 -10.87 -8.66 13.30
CA ILE A 241 -11.08 -7.64 12.26
C ILE A 241 -10.52 -6.26 12.58
N ARG A 242 -9.92 -6.04 13.76
CA ARG A 242 -9.38 -4.73 14.14
C ARG A 242 -7.91 -4.77 14.53
N VAL A 243 -7.16 -3.77 14.04
CA VAL A 243 -5.70 -3.72 14.07
C VAL A 243 -5.13 -3.72 15.49
N GLU A 244 -5.70 -2.94 16.40
CA GLU A 244 -5.18 -2.86 17.77
C GLU A 244 -5.63 -4.05 18.62
N GLU A 245 -6.82 -4.56 18.37
CA GLU A 245 -7.37 -5.71 19.08
C GLU A 245 -6.70 -7.03 18.69
N ILE A 246 -6.33 -7.26 17.41
CA ILE A 246 -5.53 -8.45 17.04
C ILE A 246 -4.18 -8.43 17.74
N TYR A 247 -3.52 -7.27 17.78
CA TYR A 247 -2.22 -7.11 18.44
C TYR A 247 -2.34 -7.41 19.94
N SER A 248 -3.33 -6.81 20.60
CA SER A 248 -3.59 -7.02 22.02
C SER A 248 -3.92 -8.49 22.32
N TYR A 249 -4.69 -9.16 21.46
CA TYR A 249 -5.01 -10.57 21.58
C TYR A 249 -3.75 -11.44 21.50
N LEU A 250 -2.94 -11.28 20.45
CA LEU A 250 -1.73 -12.07 20.23
C LEU A 250 -0.71 -11.93 21.37
N ILE A 251 -0.53 -10.71 21.87
CA ILE A 251 0.39 -10.43 22.99
C ILE A 251 -0.14 -11.01 24.31
N SER A 252 -1.41 -10.75 24.66
CA SER A 252 -1.98 -11.21 25.93
C SER A 252 -2.06 -12.74 26.04
N HIS A 253 -2.27 -13.43 24.92
CA HIS A 253 -2.33 -14.89 24.86
C HIS A 253 -0.96 -15.53 24.59
N LYS A 254 0.12 -14.73 24.51
CA LYS A 254 1.49 -15.19 24.23
C LYS A 254 1.61 -15.99 22.92
N LEU A 255 0.78 -15.65 21.93
CA LEU A 255 0.75 -16.28 20.60
C LEU A 255 1.75 -15.62 19.65
N GLY A 256 2.18 -14.40 19.93
CA GLY A 256 3.23 -13.71 19.20
C GLY A 256 4.18 -12.99 20.15
N THR A 257 5.40 -12.75 19.67
CA THR A 257 6.43 -12.01 20.39
C THR A 257 6.63 -10.66 19.74
N LYS A 258 6.47 -9.58 20.52
CA LYS A 258 6.76 -8.22 20.06
C LYS A 258 8.23 -8.13 19.66
N LEU A 259 8.49 -7.66 18.45
CA LEU A 259 9.84 -7.30 18.02
C LEU A 259 10.24 -5.95 18.61
N PRO A 260 11.50 -5.79 19.07
CA PRO A 260 11.95 -4.57 19.72
C PRO A 260 11.99 -3.39 18.75
N ASP A 261 12.41 -3.66 17.51
CA ASP A 261 12.46 -2.73 16.39
C ASP A 261 12.34 -3.52 15.06
N ASP A 262 12.48 -2.82 13.94
CA ASP A 262 12.36 -3.35 12.59
C ASP A 262 13.59 -4.15 12.11
N THR A 263 14.72 -4.15 12.84
CA THR A 263 15.91 -4.94 12.47
C THR A 263 15.65 -6.43 12.50
N TYR A 264 14.74 -6.84 13.39
CA TYR A 264 14.33 -8.21 13.59
C TYR A 264 13.20 -8.61 12.63
N LEU A 265 12.81 -7.75 11.69
CA LEU A 265 11.82 -8.12 10.68
C LEU A 265 12.38 -9.23 9.80
N ASP A 266 11.66 -10.33 9.81
CA ASP A 266 11.92 -11.50 9.00
C ASP A 266 10.62 -12.08 8.44
N ARG A 267 10.74 -13.01 7.50
CA ARG A 267 9.65 -13.81 6.94
C ARG A 267 8.78 -14.40 8.05
N GLY A 268 7.46 -14.27 7.91
CA GLY A 268 6.49 -14.70 8.91
C GLY A 268 6.12 -13.62 9.95
N SER A 269 6.72 -12.44 9.89
CA SER A 269 6.37 -11.35 10.81
C SER A 269 5.05 -10.68 10.41
N LEU A 270 4.19 -10.42 11.40
CA LEU A 270 3.05 -9.51 11.24
C LEU A 270 3.51 -8.09 11.57
N ILE A 271 3.31 -7.16 10.64
CA ILE A 271 3.63 -5.75 10.79
C ILE A 271 2.36 -4.90 10.90
N GLN A 272 2.43 -3.80 11.63
CA GLN A 272 1.35 -2.83 11.74
C GLN A 272 1.88 -1.41 11.59
N PHE A 273 1.19 -0.63 10.77
CA PHE A 273 1.56 0.72 10.40
C PHE A 273 0.74 1.73 11.22
N TYR A 274 1.45 2.70 11.80
CA TYR A 274 0.83 3.87 12.39
C TYR A 274 0.54 4.89 11.30
N THR A 275 -0.66 5.46 11.30
CA THR A 275 -1.06 6.50 10.35
C THR A 275 -1.15 7.83 11.09
N PRO A 276 -0.21 8.77 10.90
CA PRO A 276 -0.18 10.04 11.63
C PRO A 276 -1.48 10.85 11.52
N ALA A 277 -2.06 10.93 10.32
CA ALA A 277 -3.31 11.64 10.07
C ALA A 277 -4.51 11.06 10.87
N ILE A 278 -4.46 9.78 11.25
CA ILE A 278 -5.52 9.10 12.00
C ILE A 278 -5.17 9.02 13.50
N GLY A 279 -3.88 9.06 13.85
CA GLY A 279 -3.42 9.06 15.25
C GLY A 279 -3.39 7.68 15.92
N LYS A 280 -3.36 6.58 15.14
CA LYS A 280 -3.28 5.20 15.67
C LYS A 280 -2.70 4.21 14.67
N PHE A 281 -2.45 2.98 15.13
CA PHE A 281 -2.18 1.85 14.23
C PHE A 281 -3.45 1.51 13.46
N PHE A 282 -3.40 1.65 12.14
CA PHE A 282 -4.60 1.60 11.30
C PHE A 282 -4.52 0.57 10.17
N HIS A 283 -3.32 0.10 9.84
CA HIS A 283 -3.11 -0.86 8.76
C HIS A 283 -2.09 -1.93 9.18
N ASN A 284 -2.11 -3.07 8.51
CA ASN A 284 -1.24 -4.21 8.83
C ASN A 284 -0.85 -4.98 7.56
N GLY A 285 0.20 -5.78 7.69
CA GLY A 285 0.72 -6.62 6.61
C GLY A 285 1.46 -7.83 7.18
N PHE A 286 1.76 -8.78 6.31
CA PHE A 286 2.48 -9.99 6.67
C PHE A 286 3.72 -10.14 5.79
N ILE A 287 4.90 -10.29 6.39
CA ILE A 287 6.17 -10.42 5.66
C ILE A 287 6.26 -11.81 5.05
N THR A 288 6.39 -11.86 3.72
CA THR A 288 6.51 -13.10 2.94
C THR A 288 7.95 -13.39 2.52
N TYR A 289 8.79 -12.35 2.37
CA TYR A 289 10.21 -12.50 2.03
C TYR A 289 11.09 -11.53 2.82
N LYS A 290 12.32 -11.99 3.11
CA LYS A 290 13.46 -11.15 3.49
C LYS A 290 14.46 -11.18 2.34
N LEU A 291 14.82 -10.01 1.81
CA LEU A 291 15.75 -9.88 0.69
C LEU A 291 17.18 -9.69 1.20
N GLU A 292 18.16 -9.93 0.32
CA GLU A 292 19.59 -9.80 0.66
C GLU A 292 20.02 -8.36 0.99
N ASN A 293 19.30 -7.37 0.47
CA ASN A 293 19.50 -5.95 0.79
C ASN A 293 18.84 -5.54 2.13
N ASN A 294 18.41 -6.51 2.94
CA ASN A 294 17.65 -6.36 4.18
C ASN A 294 16.24 -5.79 4.04
N ASP A 295 15.76 -5.49 2.83
CA ASP A 295 14.36 -5.12 2.63
C ASP A 295 13.45 -6.34 2.85
N CYS A 296 12.19 -6.08 3.20
CA CYS A 296 11.19 -7.10 3.40
C CYS A 296 10.08 -6.94 2.36
N LEU A 297 9.56 -8.04 1.85
CA LEU A 297 8.36 -8.03 1.01
C LEU A 297 7.16 -8.45 1.85
N TYR A 298 6.01 -7.81 1.65
CA TYR A 298 4.82 -8.08 2.43
C TYR A 298 3.55 -8.17 1.59
N CYS A 299 2.57 -8.88 2.14
CA CYS A 299 1.21 -8.92 1.61
C CYS A 299 0.24 -8.20 2.57
N CYS A 300 -0.77 -7.51 2.02
CA CYS A 300 -1.85 -6.93 2.81
C CYS A 300 -3.15 -6.76 1.99
N HIS A 301 -4.26 -6.50 2.70
CA HIS A 301 -5.58 -6.10 2.17
C HIS A 301 -5.93 -4.68 2.61
N SER A 302 -6.86 -4.02 1.90
CA SER A 302 -7.11 -2.56 2.00
C SER A 302 -5.88 -1.80 1.51
N TYR A 303 -5.78 -1.54 0.20
CA TYR A 303 -4.52 -1.28 -0.55
C TYR A 303 -3.76 -2.57 -0.88
N ASN A 304 -4.47 -3.51 -1.52
CA ASN A 304 -4.02 -4.88 -1.75
C ASN A 304 -2.60 -4.91 -2.35
N LYS A 305 -1.72 -5.65 -1.69
CA LYS A 305 -0.31 -5.78 -2.04
C LYS A 305 0.07 -7.25 -2.00
N LEU A 306 0.75 -7.71 -3.05
CA LEU A 306 1.39 -9.02 -3.15
C LEU A 306 2.89 -8.81 -3.19
N ASN A 307 3.61 -9.38 -2.22
CA ASN A 307 5.07 -9.32 -2.13
C ASN A 307 5.63 -7.91 -2.41
N TYR A 308 4.96 -6.89 -1.89
CA TYR A 308 5.31 -5.50 -2.16
C TYR A 308 6.48 -5.09 -1.27
N PRO A 309 7.48 -4.35 -1.77
CA PRO A 309 8.62 -3.94 -0.96
C PRO A 309 8.19 -2.99 0.15
N LEU A 310 8.56 -3.33 1.39
CA LEU A 310 8.27 -2.54 2.57
C LEU A 310 8.94 -1.16 2.46
N SER A 311 10.15 -1.09 1.93
CA SER A 311 10.90 0.15 1.72
C SER A 311 10.21 1.16 0.80
N GLU A 312 9.26 0.75 -0.05
CA GLU A 312 8.48 1.67 -0.90
C GLU A 312 7.42 2.46 -0.11
N ILE A 313 7.15 2.05 1.14
CA ILE A 313 6.08 2.59 1.97
C ILE A 313 6.62 3.05 3.34
N TYR A 314 7.49 2.27 3.96
CA TYR A 314 8.12 2.58 5.24
C TYR A 314 9.58 3.01 5.02
N PRO A 315 10.06 4.11 5.65
CA PRO A 315 9.36 4.98 6.60
C PRO A 315 8.67 6.19 5.95
N ASN A 316 8.72 6.33 4.62
CA ASN A 316 8.25 7.54 3.93
C ASN A 316 6.75 7.82 4.15
N ARG A 317 5.89 6.86 3.81
CA ARG A 317 4.43 7.00 3.91
C ARG A 317 3.92 6.64 5.30
N TYR A 318 4.46 5.56 5.88
CA TYR A 318 4.20 5.20 7.27
C TYR A 318 5.48 5.38 8.08
N PRO A 319 5.62 6.44 8.88
CA PRO A 319 6.87 6.73 9.59
C PRO A 319 7.10 5.85 10.82
N THR A 320 6.09 5.10 11.25
CA THR A 320 6.17 4.27 12.45
C THR A 320 5.51 2.92 12.20
N LEU A 321 6.23 1.87 12.59
CA LEU A 321 5.84 0.48 12.44
C LEU A 321 6.06 -0.25 13.77
N ARG A 322 5.20 -1.25 14.04
CA ARG A 322 5.44 -2.26 15.07
C ARG A 322 5.26 -3.65 14.48
N ALA A 323 5.93 -4.64 15.04
CA ALA A 323 5.90 -5.98 14.50
C ALA A 323 5.81 -7.07 15.58
N LEU A 324 5.23 -8.21 15.18
CA LEU A 324 5.14 -9.44 15.94
C LEU A 324 5.77 -10.57 15.14
N LYS A 325 6.58 -11.40 15.80
CA LYS A 325 7.04 -12.68 15.28
C LYS A 325 6.28 -13.85 15.91
N PHE A 326 6.26 -14.98 15.21
CA PHE A 326 5.65 -16.23 15.64
C PHE A 326 6.75 -17.29 15.66
N ASP A 327 6.83 -18.07 16.73
CA ASP A 327 7.88 -19.08 16.99
C ASP A 327 7.27 -20.48 17.01
#